data_AF-A0A1B6GCZ1-F1
#
_entry.id   AF-A0A1B6GCZ1-F1
#
_cell.length_a   1.000
_cell.length_b   1.000
_cell.length_c   1.000
_cell.angle_alpha   90.00
_cell.angle_beta   90.00
_cell.angle_gamma   90.00
#
_symmetry.space_group_name_H-M   'P 1'
#
loop_
_entity.id
_entity.type
_entity.pdbx_description
1 polymer ?
#
loop_
_entity_poly.entity_id
_entity_poly.type
_entity_poly.pdbx_seq_one_letter_code
_entity_poly.pdbx_strand_id
1 'polypeptide(L)'
;MYRDRGMNRPRGRGISGGFRDERRGGPRLGRGGGFKSKQPGSQLRPQRWDNLPPFRKDFYTPHNNVSNRSQHDVMNFRSRYEMTIRGNNVPHPVEDFEEANFPPYVMDNIRRQGFLTPTPIQSQGWPIALSGNDMVGIAKTGS
;
A
#
# COMPACT_ATOMS: atom_id res chain seq x y z
N MET A 1 55.30 0.30 27.66
CA MET A 1 56.62 0.91 27.92
C MET A 1 56.53 2.39 27.59
N TYR A 2 56.97 3.22 28.54
CA TYR A 2 57.36 4.65 28.51
C TYR A 2 57.99 5.10 27.16
N ARG A 3 58.05 6.36 26.71
CA ARG A 3 58.11 7.72 27.28
C ARG A 3 58.11 8.69 26.07
N ASP A 4 57.33 9.78 26.09
CA ASP A 4 57.75 11.17 26.36
C ASP A 4 58.44 11.98 25.25
N ARG A 5 57.90 13.20 25.11
CA ARG A 5 58.53 14.53 24.96
C ARG A 5 59.13 14.98 23.62
N GLY A 6 58.80 16.24 23.28
CA GLY A 6 59.72 17.10 22.53
C GLY A 6 59.12 18.35 21.90
N MET A 7 58.91 19.39 22.71
CA MET A 7 58.63 20.78 22.33
C MET A 7 59.75 21.37 21.43
N ASN A 8 59.42 22.13 20.38
CA ASN A 8 59.90 23.51 20.11
C ASN A 8 59.73 23.96 18.64
N ARG A 9 59.20 25.18 18.47
CA ARG A 9 59.41 26.00 17.26
C ARG A 9 60.74 26.75 17.40
N PRO A 10 61.37 27.19 16.30
CA PRO A 10 61.47 28.65 16.16
C PRO A 10 61.35 29.20 14.72
N ARG A 11 61.25 30.53 14.71
CA ARG A 11 60.99 31.52 13.66
C ARG A 11 62.05 31.63 12.55
N GLY A 12 61.63 32.19 11.41
CA GLY A 12 62.47 32.94 10.45
C GLY A 12 61.71 33.07 9.11
N ARG A 13 61.02 34.17 8.79
CA ARG A 13 61.48 35.47 8.24
C ARG A 13 62.44 35.32 7.06
N GLY A 14 62.03 35.76 5.87
CA GLY A 14 62.97 36.06 4.79
C GLY A 14 62.38 35.99 3.39
N ILE A 15 62.11 37.17 2.82
CA ILE A 15 61.72 37.41 1.43
C ILE A 15 62.97 37.29 0.54
N SER A 16 62.86 36.62 -0.61
CA SER A 16 63.58 36.88 -1.87
C SER A 16 63.15 35.75 -2.82
N GLY A 17 62.40 36.00 -3.87
CA GLY A 17 62.79 36.82 -5.00
C GLY A 17 62.81 35.87 -6.20
N GLY A 18 62.22 36.28 -7.32
CA GLY A 18 62.51 35.59 -8.57
C GLY A 18 61.32 35.47 -9.51
N PHE A 19 61.29 36.42 -10.44
CA PHE A 19 61.02 36.19 -11.85
C PHE A 19 59.65 35.61 -12.23
N ARG A 20 58.80 36.53 -12.69
CA ARG A 20 57.79 36.26 -13.70
C ARG A 20 58.47 35.59 -14.89
N ASP A 21 57.97 34.42 -15.28
CA ASP A 21 58.12 33.93 -16.63
C ASP A 21 56.75 33.44 -17.11
N GLU A 22 56.29 34.09 -18.18
CA GLU A 22 54.98 33.95 -18.79
C GLU A 22 54.96 32.71 -19.66
N ARG A 23 54.23 31.63 -19.31
CA ARG A 23 53.69 30.71 -20.32
C ARG A 23 52.36 30.10 -19.92
N ARG A 24 51.46 30.06 -20.91
CA ARG A 24 50.25 29.23 -21.06
C ARG A 24 48.92 29.82 -20.58
N GLY A 25 48.39 30.71 -21.43
CA GLY A 25 46.96 30.76 -21.67
C GLY A 25 46.45 29.40 -22.17
N GLY A 26 45.47 28.86 -21.46
CA GLY A 26 44.61 27.77 -21.89
C GLY A 26 43.22 28.05 -21.30
N PRO A 27 42.14 28.09 -22.10
CA PRO A 27 40.81 28.35 -21.57
C PRO A 27 40.44 27.28 -20.53
N ARG A 28 40.13 27.70 -19.30
CA ARG A 28 39.52 26.84 -18.29
C ARG A 28 38.13 26.48 -18.79
N LEU A 29 37.99 25.28 -19.35
CA LEU A 29 36.71 24.63 -19.62
C LEU A 29 35.88 24.67 -18.33
N GLY A 30 34.80 25.43 -18.40
CA GLY A 30 33.80 25.55 -17.35
C GLY A 30 33.30 24.15 -16.96
N ARG A 31 33.57 23.82 -15.70
CA ARG A 31 33.10 22.66 -14.97
C ARG A 31 31.58 22.51 -15.10
N GLY A 32 31.15 21.54 -15.90
CA GLY A 32 29.93 20.75 -15.69
C GLY A 32 28.61 21.52 -15.63
N GLY A 33 28.10 21.93 -16.79
CA GLY A 33 26.67 22.16 -16.99
C GLY A 33 25.93 20.83 -17.02
N GLY A 34 25.73 20.22 -15.85
CA GLY A 34 24.96 18.99 -15.72
C GLY A 34 23.53 19.23 -16.20
N PHE A 35 23.11 18.49 -17.22
CA PHE A 35 21.73 18.32 -17.60
C PHE A 35 20.95 17.80 -16.37
N LYS A 36 20.40 18.70 -15.55
CA LYS A 36 19.36 18.35 -14.59
C LYS A 36 18.11 18.07 -15.40
N SER A 37 18.03 16.86 -15.94
CA SER A 37 16.79 16.23 -16.33
C SER A 37 15.82 16.47 -15.18
N LYS A 38 14.83 17.36 -15.38
CA LYS A 38 13.78 17.59 -14.39
C LYS A 38 13.11 16.24 -14.20
N GLN A 39 13.41 15.58 -13.08
CA GLN A 39 12.79 14.31 -12.75
C GLN A 39 11.29 14.52 -12.79
N PRO A 40 10.55 13.76 -13.63
CA PRO A 40 9.10 13.77 -13.64
C PRO A 40 8.64 13.52 -12.20
N GLY A 41 7.87 14.46 -11.64
CA GLY A 41 7.41 14.40 -10.25
C GLY A 41 8.03 15.43 -9.30
N SER A 42 9.06 16.19 -9.72
CA SER A 42 9.68 17.24 -8.89
C SER A 42 8.75 18.39 -8.46
N GLN A 43 7.56 18.50 -9.06
CA GLN A 43 6.52 19.48 -8.72
C GLN A 43 5.32 18.87 -7.99
N LEU A 44 5.37 17.58 -7.64
CA LEU A 44 4.28 16.94 -6.89
C LEU A 44 4.31 17.45 -5.45
N ARG A 45 3.20 18.05 -5.03
CA ARG A 45 2.99 18.41 -3.63
C ARG A 45 2.63 17.14 -2.86
N PRO A 46 3.22 16.89 -1.68
CA PRO A 46 2.77 15.80 -0.83
C PRO A 46 1.30 16.02 -0.47
N GLN A 47 0.48 14.98 -0.63
CA GLN A 47 -0.91 14.98 -0.18
C GLN A 47 -0.91 15.12 1.35
N ARG A 48 -1.72 16.06 1.88
CA ARG A 48 -1.89 16.24 3.32
C ARG A 48 -3.05 15.37 3.79
N TRP A 49 -2.75 14.36 4.60
CA TRP A 49 -3.73 13.41 5.15
C TRP A 49 -4.17 13.77 6.58
N ASP A 50 -3.59 14.83 7.14
CA ASP A 50 -3.58 15.08 8.60
C ASP A 50 -4.93 15.49 9.20
N ASN A 51 -5.96 15.79 8.39
CA ASN A 51 -7.25 16.31 8.86
C ASN A 51 -8.43 15.85 7.98
N LEU A 52 -8.45 14.58 7.56
CA LEU A 52 -9.61 14.04 6.86
C LEU A 52 -10.73 13.67 7.84
N PRO A 53 -12.00 14.00 7.54
CA PRO A 53 -13.11 13.55 8.36
C PRO A 53 -13.14 12.02 8.41
N PRO A 54 -13.30 11.42 9.60
CA PRO A 54 -13.43 9.97 9.70
C PRO A 54 -14.73 9.53 9.03
N PHE A 55 -14.69 8.38 8.37
CA PHE A 55 -15.88 7.74 7.82
C PHE A 55 -15.99 6.31 8.34
N ARG A 56 -17.23 5.84 8.50
CA ARG A 56 -17.50 4.47 8.89
C ARG A 56 -17.16 3.54 7.72
N LYS A 57 -16.36 2.51 7.99
CA LYS A 57 -16.01 1.48 7.00
C LYS A 57 -16.82 0.19 7.18
N ASP A 58 -17.12 -0.16 8.42
CA ASP A 58 -17.85 -1.39 8.74
C ASP A 58 -19.36 -1.13 8.79
N PHE A 59 -20.06 -1.60 7.76
CA PHE A 59 -21.52 -1.56 7.66
C PHE A 59 -22.13 -2.96 7.81
N TYR A 60 -21.31 -4.00 7.98
CA TYR A 60 -21.79 -5.37 7.94
C TYR A 60 -22.54 -5.72 9.22
N THR A 61 -23.79 -6.13 9.05
CA THR A 61 -24.57 -6.75 10.11
C THR A 61 -24.90 -8.16 9.65
N PRO A 62 -24.28 -9.20 10.22
CA PRO A 62 -24.50 -10.57 9.76
C PRO A 62 -25.93 -11.01 10.06
N HIS A 63 -26.54 -11.74 9.12
CA HIS A 63 -27.82 -12.38 9.36
C HIS A 63 -27.68 -13.49 10.43
N ASN A 64 -28.74 -13.74 11.20
CA ASN A 64 -28.71 -14.74 12.29
C ASN A 64 -28.27 -16.13 11.80
N ASN A 65 -28.70 -16.54 10.61
CA ASN A 65 -28.31 -17.81 10.02
C ASN A 65 -26.80 -17.92 9.78
N VAL A 66 -26.18 -16.82 9.35
CA VAL A 66 -24.73 -16.75 9.06
C VAL A 66 -23.94 -16.75 10.36
N SER A 67 -24.37 -15.97 11.35
CA SER A 67 -23.74 -15.88 12.67
C SER A 67 -23.81 -17.21 13.44
N ASN A 68 -24.93 -17.92 13.35
CA ASN A 68 -25.15 -19.18 14.05
C ASN A 68 -24.63 -20.41 13.29
N ARG A 69 -24.11 -20.23 12.07
CA ARG A 69 -23.62 -21.35 11.27
C ARG A 69 -22.40 -21.98 11.93
N SER A 70 -22.41 -23.30 12.05
CA SER A 70 -21.30 -24.03 12.66
C SER A 70 -20.05 -23.91 11.81
N GLN A 71 -18.87 -23.94 12.45
CA GLN A 71 -17.60 -23.90 11.73
C GLN A 71 -17.45 -25.10 10.77
N HIS A 72 -18.01 -26.25 11.15
CA HIS A 72 -18.02 -27.43 10.30
C HIS A 72 -18.78 -27.17 8.99
N ASP A 73 -19.97 -26.57 9.06
CA ASP A 73 -20.77 -26.29 7.87
C ASP A 73 -20.12 -25.21 7.01
N VAL A 74 -19.53 -24.19 7.62
CA VAL A 74 -18.73 -23.17 6.91
C VAL A 74 -17.54 -23.80 6.17
N MET A 75 -16.82 -24.73 6.81
CA MET A 75 -15.71 -25.46 6.17
C MET A 75 -16.21 -26.35 5.03
N ASN A 76 -17.33 -27.03 5.21
CA ASN A 76 -17.94 -27.86 4.17
C ASN A 76 -18.37 -27.03 2.96
N PHE A 77 -18.98 -25.87 3.20
CA PHE A 77 -19.35 -24.94 2.13
C PHE A 77 -18.11 -24.46 1.36
N ARG A 78 -17.08 -24.01 2.08
CA ARG A 78 -15.81 -23.58 1.47
C ARG A 78 -15.16 -24.70 0.66
N SER A 79 -15.14 -25.93 1.20
CA SER A 79 -14.60 -27.11 0.51
C SER A 79 -15.39 -27.44 -0.76
N ARG A 80 -16.73 -27.44 -0.69
CA ARG A 80 -17.62 -27.73 -1.83
C ARG A 80 -17.35 -26.83 -3.03
N TYR A 81 -17.04 -25.56 -2.79
CA TYR A 81 -16.80 -24.56 -3.83
C TYR A 81 -15.31 -24.24 -4.02
N GLU A 82 -14.41 -25.10 -3.53
CA GLU A 82 -12.95 -24.96 -3.70
C GLU A 82 -12.39 -23.62 -3.19
N MET A 83 -13.01 -23.05 -2.16
CA MET A 83 -12.61 -21.76 -1.59
C MET A 83 -11.38 -21.92 -0.71
N THR A 84 -10.37 -21.09 -0.96
CA THR A 84 -9.21 -20.96 -0.08
C THR A 84 -9.21 -19.60 0.59
N ILE A 85 -9.23 -19.57 1.92
CA ILE A 85 -9.25 -18.34 2.71
C ILE A 85 -7.91 -18.17 3.41
N ARG A 86 -7.32 -16.97 3.25
CA ARG A 86 -6.11 -16.55 3.97
C ARG A 86 -6.38 -15.19 4.60
N GLY A 87 -6.16 -15.09 5.90
CA GLY A 87 -6.44 -13.88 6.66
C GLY A 87 -7.04 -14.20 8.02
N ASN A 88 -7.09 -13.19 8.87
CA ASN A 88 -7.66 -13.30 10.21
C ASN A 88 -9.08 -12.70 10.21
N ASN A 89 -9.94 -13.16 11.12
CA ASN A 89 -11.28 -12.61 11.34
C ASN A 89 -12.14 -12.54 10.07
N VAL A 90 -12.04 -13.55 9.20
CA VAL A 90 -12.83 -13.60 7.96
C VAL A 90 -14.27 -14.02 8.30
N PRO A 91 -15.29 -13.19 7.98
CA PRO A 91 -16.68 -13.53 8.23
C PRO A 91 -17.11 -14.83 7.51
N HIS A 92 -18.13 -15.48 8.06
CA HIS A 92 -18.75 -16.63 7.39
C HIS A 92 -19.34 -16.22 6.03
N PRO A 93 -19.31 -17.11 5.03
CA PRO A 93 -19.89 -16.84 3.73
C PRO A 93 -21.42 -16.77 3.81
N VAL A 94 -22.05 -15.96 2.95
CA VAL A 94 -23.50 -15.99 2.74
C VAL A 94 -23.86 -17.06 1.71
N GLU A 95 -24.93 -17.81 1.97
CA GLU A 95 -25.40 -18.88 1.08
C GLU A 95 -26.61 -18.43 0.26
N ASP A 96 -27.37 -17.46 0.78
CA ASP A 96 -28.52 -16.85 0.12
C ASP A 96 -28.38 -15.32 0.06
N PHE A 97 -29.04 -14.68 -0.91
CA PHE A 97 -28.99 -13.22 -1.06
C PHE A 97 -29.61 -12.49 0.13
N GLU A 98 -30.64 -13.07 0.74
CA GLU A 98 -31.32 -12.56 1.94
C GLU A 98 -30.37 -12.47 3.15
N GLU A 99 -29.35 -13.34 3.21
CA GLU A 99 -28.37 -13.34 4.29
C GLU A 99 -27.37 -12.17 4.20
N ALA A 100 -27.24 -11.54 3.02
CA ALA A 100 -26.36 -10.40 2.80
C ALA A 100 -26.92 -9.07 3.33
N ASN A 101 -28.19 -9.04 3.78
CA ASN A 101 -28.87 -7.85 4.31
C ASN A 101 -28.80 -6.63 3.37
N PHE A 102 -28.90 -6.86 2.06
CA PHE A 102 -28.94 -5.77 1.09
C PHE A 102 -30.23 -4.96 1.18
N PRO A 103 -30.20 -3.66 0.81
CA PRO A 103 -31.40 -2.85 0.74
C PRO A 103 -32.48 -3.46 -0.19
N PRO A 104 -33.78 -3.23 0.08
CA PRO A 104 -34.87 -3.83 -0.69
C PRO A 104 -34.78 -3.62 -2.20
N TYR A 105 -34.37 -2.43 -2.63
CA TYR A 105 -34.21 -2.12 -4.06
C TYR A 105 -33.12 -2.95 -4.74
N VAL A 106 -32.07 -3.36 -4.02
CA VAL A 106 -31.02 -4.27 -4.56
C VAL A 106 -31.59 -5.67 -4.69
N MET A 107 -32.29 -6.14 -3.67
CA MET A 107 -32.93 -7.46 -3.65
C MET A 107 -33.97 -7.60 -4.76
N ASP A 108 -34.76 -6.56 -5.02
CA ASP A 108 -35.73 -6.55 -6.12
C ASP A 108 -35.05 -6.70 -7.49
N ASN A 109 -33.90 -6.08 -7.68
CA ASN A 109 -33.13 -6.22 -8.92
C ASN A 109 -32.54 -7.64 -9.07
N ILE A 110 -32.00 -8.21 -8.00
CA ILE A 110 -31.49 -9.60 -7.99
C ILE A 110 -32.61 -10.58 -8.41
N ARG A 111 -33.80 -10.42 -7.81
CA ARG A 111 -34.97 -11.25 -8.13
C ARG A 111 -35.43 -11.07 -9.58
N ARG A 112 -35.45 -9.83 -10.09
CA ARG A 112 -35.79 -9.53 -11.49
C ARG A 112 -34.83 -10.16 -12.49
N GLN A 113 -33.54 -10.27 -12.13
CA GLN A 113 -32.54 -10.94 -12.96
C GLN A 113 -32.61 -12.47 -12.87
N GLY A 114 -33.40 -13.02 -11.95
CA GLY A 114 -33.59 -14.46 -11.82
C GLY A 114 -32.40 -15.20 -11.22
N PHE A 115 -31.50 -14.50 -10.49
CA PHE A 115 -30.43 -15.16 -9.78
C PHE A 115 -30.99 -15.92 -8.58
N LEU A 116 -30.64 -17.20 -8.49
CA LEU A 116 -31.14 -18.09 -7.43
C LEU A 116 -30.28 -18.02 -6.18
N THR A 117 -28.96 -18.09 -6.35
CA THR A 117 -27.99 -18.05 -5.25
C THR A 117 -26.78 -17.19 -5.62
N PRO A 118 -26.09 -16.59 -4.64
CA PRO A 118 -24.82 -15.92 -4.86
C PRO A 118 -23.77 -16.88 -5.43
N THR A 119 -22.86 -16.34 -6.23
CA THR A 119 -21.69 -17.07 -6.73
C THR A 119 -20.68 -17.28 -5.59
N PRO A 120 -19.79 -18.29 -5.68
CA PRO A 120 -18.79 -18.56 -4.63
C PRO A 120 -17.97 -17.33 -4.19
N ILE A 121 -17.56 -16.50 -5.16
CA ILE A 121 -16.77 -15.29 -4.86
C ILE A 121 -17.60 -14.20 -4.21
N GLN A 122 -18.89 -14.09 -4.55
CA GLN A 122 -19.82 -13.16 -3.92
C GLN A 122 -20.15 -13.59 -2.49
N SER A 123 -20.46 -14.88 -2.29
CA SER A 123 -20.78 -15.49 -1.00
C SER A 123 -19.75 -15.14 0.07
N GLN A 124 -18.46 -15.24 -0.25
CA GLN A 124 -17.41 -14.91 0.69
C GLN A 124 -17.00 -13.44 0.63
N GLY A 125 -17.09 -12.80 -0.54
CA GLY A 125 -16.61 -11.45 -0.77
C GLY A 125 -17.47 -10.36 -0.15
N TRP A 126 -18.80 -10.47 -0.22
CA TRP A 126 -19.67 -9.43 0.32
C TRP A 126 -19.52 -9.23 1.82
N PRO A 127 -19.52 -10.27 2.68
CA PRO A 127 -19.29 -10.08 4.11
C PRO A 127 -17.96 -9.36 4.41
N ILE A 128 -16.88 -9.70 3.70
CA ILE A 128 -15.57 -9.08 3.90
C ILE A 128 -15.59 -7.60 3.49
N ALA A 129 -16.14 -7.31 2.31
CA ALA A 129 -16.23 -5.95 1.78
C ALA A 129 -17.13 -5.06 2.64
N LEU A 130 -18.27 -5.57 3.10
CA LEU A 130 -19.21 -4.84 3.95
C LEU A 130 -18.63 -4.60 5.35
N SER A 131 -17.75 -5.48 5.84
CA SER A 131 -17.01 -5.26 7.09
C SER A 131 -15.94 -4.17 6.98
N GLY A 132 -15.72 -3.61 5.78
CA GLY A 132 -14.74 -2.55 5.56
C GLY A 132 -13.29 -3.03 5.56
N ASN A 133 -13.08 -4.35 5.44
CA ASN A 133 -11.77 -4.97 5.37
C ASN A 133 -11.21 -4.90 3.95
N ASP A 134 -9.91 -4.68 3.85
CA ASP A 134 -9.20 -4.80 2.57
C ASP A 134 -9.12 -6.28 2.18
N MET A 135 -9.39 -6.60 0.91
CA MET A 135 -9.39 -7.98 0.42
C MET A 135 -8.86 -8.10 -1.00
N VAL A 136 -8.31 -9.28 -1.30
CA VAL A 136 -7.96 -9.72 -2.65
C VAL A 136 -8.78 -10.96 -2.96
N GLY A 137 -9.66 -10.86 -3.97
CA GLY A 137 -10.48 -11.97 -4.45
C GLY A 137 -9.94 -12.52 -5.78
N ILE A 138 -9.82 -13.83 -5.89
CA ILE A 138 -9.39 -14.52 -7.11
C ILE A 138 -10.47 -15.55 -7.47
N ALA A 139 -11.05 -15.44 -8.66
CA ALA A 139 -12.08 -16.33 -9.17
C ALA A 139 -11.92 -16.57 -10.68
N LYS A 140 -12.52 -17.64 -11.19
CA LYS A 140 -12.58 -17.93 -12.63
C LYS A 140 -13.49 -16.91 -13.33
N THR A 141 -13.26 -16.66 -14.62
CA THR A 141 -14.13 -15.76 -15.41
C THR A 141 -15.55 -16.32 -15.52
N GLY A 142 -16.57 -15.51 -15.20
CA GLY A 142 -17.97 -15.91 -15.29
C GLY A 142 -18.45 -16.85 -14.16
N SER A 143 -17.76 -16.86 -13.02
CA SER A 143 -18.13 -17.60 -11.81
C SER A 143 -19.41 -17.09 -11.16
#